data_AF-A0A857A701-F1
#
_entry.id   AF-A0A857A701-F1
#
_cell.length_a   1.000
_cell.length_b   1.000
_cell.length_c   1.000
_cell.angle_alpha   90.00
_cell.angle_beta   90.00
_cell.angle_gamma   90.00
#
_symmetry.space_group_name_H-M   'P 1'
#
loop_
_entity.id
_entity.type
_entity.pdbx_description
1 polymer ?
#
loop_
_entity_poly.entity_id
_entity_poly.type
_entity_poly.pdbx_seq_one_letter_code
_entity_poly.pdbx_strand_id
1 'polypeptide(L)'
;MMKKKVLSCLSALSVSWLLAACVPGLSDDAGLYFGRSSGSIPLSEGQTTEVHIRDTLPRYLGIIEEVVVESGGVLGVSGKNRVDGCATKDTADMDIHWMMMVIPAIDYEDLRRMVVEGAQRNGFGYSWDPVRRDKLNSRTVTVGDEYGNKLSFYHHEAKDGIVIDLYSGCMFPSQPLDPDTPRWSYPLPSLEEMFPNLTIVQAFDDNGDENPELRPQSGTQSGG
;
A
#
# COMPACT_ATOMS: atom_id res chain seq x y z
N MET A 1 -19.23 -22.95 -74.70
CA MET A 1 -18.42 -24.19 -74.74
C MET A 1 -17.84 -24.42 -73.35
N MET A 2 -17.96 -25.64 -72.83
CA MET A 2 -17.75 -26.04 -71.43
C MET A 2 -16.27 -26.35 -71.08
N LYS A 3 -15.95 -26.30 -69.77
CA LYS A 3 -14.85 -26.98 -69.01
C LYS A 3 -13.47 -26.29 -69.04
N LYS A 4 -12.68 -26.19 -67.95
CA LYS A 4 -12.48 -27.03 -66.74
C LYS A 4 -11.72 -26.24 -65.64
N LYS A 5 -11.93 -26.61 -64.37
CA LYS A 5 -11.15 -26.23 -63.17
C LYS A 5 -9.69 -26.71 -63.26
N VAL A 6 -8.74 -25.94 -62.71
CA VAL A 6 -7.66 -26.45 -61.85
C VAL A 6 -7.28 -25.37 -60.82
N LEU A 7 -7.43 -25.73 -59.55
CA LEU A 7 -6.95 -25.04 -58.36
C LEU A 7 -5.49 -25.48 -58.14
N SER A 8 -4.55 -24.57 -57.95
CA SER A 8 -3.18 -24.91 -57.52
C SER A 8 -2.66 -23.87 -56.54
N CYS A 9 -2.22 -24.37 -55.40
CA CYS A 9 -1.68 -23.67 -54.24
C CYS A 9 -0.37 -22.97 -54.57
N LEU A 10 -0.12 -21.80 -53.95
CA LEU A 10 1.21 -21.41 -53.50
C LEU A 10 1.08 -20.47 -52.29
N SER A 11 1.49 -21.01 -51.17
CA SER A 11 1.77 -20.37 -49.89
C SER A 11 2.94 -19.40 -50.00
N ALA A 12 2.79 -18.17 -49.49
CA ALA A 12 3.91 -17.37 -49.02
C ALA A 12 3.45 -16.43 -47.90
N LEU A 13 3.96 -16.73 -46.72
CA LEU A 13 3.77 -16.07 -45.43
C LEU A 13 4.17 -14.57 -45.50
N SER A 14 3.24 -13.67 -45.21
CA SER A 14 3.56 -12.29 -44.81
C SER A 14 3.43 -12.17 -43.29
N VAL A 15 4.58 -12.29 -42.64
CA VAL A 15 4.78 -12.22 -41.19
C VAL A 15 5.01 -10.77 -40.79
N SER A 16 4.27 -10.33 -39.77
CA SER A 16 4.66 -9.32 -38.75
C SER A 16 4.67 -7.83 -39.08
N TRP A 17 3.78 -7.08 -38.41
CA TRP A 17 4.14 -6.23 -37.25
C TRP A 17 2.86 -5.63 -36.64
N LEU A 18 2.21 -6.39 -35.76
CA LEU A 18 1.37 -5.81 -34.72
C LEU A 18 2.27 -5.63 -33.51
N LEU A 19 2.68 -4.40 -33.25
CA LEU A 19 3.23 -3.99 -31.96
C LEU A 19 2.10 -4.08 -30.93
N ALA A 20 1.81 -5.29 -30.47
CA ALA A 20 1.17 -5.48 -29.19
C ALA A 20 2.23 -5.09 -28.15
N ALA A 21 2.05 -3.90 -27.57
CA ALA A 21 2.72 -3.55 -26.33
C ALA A 21 2.32 -4.60 -25.28
N CYS A 22 3.15 -5.62 -25.10
CA CYS A 22 3.15 -6.44 -23.91
C CYS A 22 3.60 -5.53 -22.76
N VAL A 23 2.65 -4.82 -22.16
CA VAL A 23 2.79 -4.50 -20.74
C VAL A 23 2.71 -5.86 -20.05
N PRO A 24 3.77 -6.34 -19.36
CA PRO A 24 3.65 -7.54 -18.56
C PRO A 24 2.49 -7.31 -17.61
N GLY A 25 1.44 -8.13 -17.73
CA GLY A 25 0.26 -8.01 -16.88
C GLY A 25 0.70 -8.07 -15.42
N LEU A 26 0.50 -6.98 -14.70
CA LEU A 26 0.49 -7.00 -13.23
C LEU A 26 -0.62 -7.98 -12.84
N SER A 27 -0.17 -9.15 -12.40
CA SER A 27 -0.98 -10.31 -12.06
C SER A 27 -2.01 -9.97 -10.98
N ASP A 28 -3.30 -10.27 -11.25
CA ASP A 28 -4.40 -10.24 -10.28
C ASP A 28 -4.27 -11.33 -9.18
N ASP A 29 -3.25 -12.19 -9.24
CA ASP A 29 -3.01 -13.30 -8.29
C ASP A 29 -2.30 -12.84 -7.00
N ALA A 30 -2.84 -11.84 -6.32
CA ALA A 30 -2.33 -11.33 -5.05
C ALA A 30 -2.30 -12.34 -3.89
N GLY A 31 -3.02 -13.45 -4.01
CA GLY A 31 -2.95 -14.55 -3.04
C GLY A 31 -1.55 -15.18 -2.93
N LEU A 32 -0.70 -14.98 -3.93
CA LEU A 32 0.69 -15.47 -3.96
C LEU A 32 1.72 -14.42 -3.50
N TYR A 33 1.37 -13.14 -3.41
CA TYR A 33 2.34 -12.05 -3.21
C TYR A 33 2.28 -11.36 -1.84
N PHE A 34 1.14 -11.37 -1.12
CA PHE A 34 0.97 -10.50 0.06
C PHE A 34 0.86 -11.26 1.40
N GLY A 35 1.75 -12.22 1.62
CA GLY A 35 2.01 -12.80 2.94
C GLY A 35 3.07 -12.01 3.71
N ARG A 36 2.90 -11.88 5.03
CA ARG A 36 3.95 -11.36 5.92
C ARG A 36 5.19 -12.23 5.71
N SER A 37 6.31 -11.62 5.30
CA SER A 37 7.59 -12.29 5.01
C SER A 37 7.69 -13.09 3.70
N SER A 38 6.70 -13.03 2.80
CA SER A 38 6.68 -13.82 1.55
C SER A 38 7.05 -13.01 0.30
N GLY A 39 7.99 -12.07 0.44
CA GLY A 39 8.60 -11.45 -0.74
C GLY A 39 9.19 -12.51 -1.67
N SER A 40 9.15 -12.26 -2.98
CA SER A 40 9.79 -13.14 -3.95
C SER A 40 11.32 -13.03 -3.94
N ILE A 41 11.85 -11.90 -3.45
CA ILE A 41 13.30 -11.71 -3.28
C ILE A 41 13.77 -12.37 -1.97
N PRO A 42 14.81 -13.22 -2.00
CA PRO A 42 15.42 -13.76 -0.78
C PRO A 42 15.92 -12.65 0.15
N LEU A 43 15.76 -12.83 1.45
CA LEU A 43 16.14 -11.84 2.47
C LEU A 43 17.60 -11.34 2.33
N SER A 44 18.53 -12.22 1.96
CA SER A 44 19.95 -11.88 1.75
C SER A 44 20.21 -10.95 0.57
N GLU A 45 19.27 -10.87 -0.37
CA GLU A 45 19.29 -10.01 -1.57
C GLU A 45 18.28 -8.86 -1.44
N GLY A 46 17.52 -8.82 -0.33
CA GLY A 46 16.53 -7.81 -0.05
C GLY A 46 17.15 -6.46 0.29
N GLN A 47 16.31 -5.43 0.29
CA GLN A 47 16.70 -4.10 0.76
C GLN A 47 17.02 -4.12 2.26
N THR A 48 17.92 -3.23 2.68
CA THR A 48 18.15 -3.00 4.11
C THR A 48 17.05 -2.15 4.72
N THR A 49 16.94 -2.17 6.05
CA THR A 49 15.98 -1.33 6.79
C THR A 49 16.09 0.16 6.42
N GLU A 50 17.30 0.68 6.30
CA GLU A 50 17.57 2.08 5.97
C GLU A 50 17.18 2.41 4.52
N VAL A 51 17.45 1.49 3.58
CA VAL A 51 17.03 1.64 2.18
C VAL A 51 15.51 1.62 2.09
N HIS A 52 14.84 0.76 2.85
CA HIS A 52 13.38 0.75 2.90
C HIS A 52 12.82 2.07 3.42
N ILE A 53 13.31 2.58 4.55
CA ILE A 53 12.85 3.84 5.13
C ILE A 53 13.08 5.01 4.17
N ARG A 54 14.23 5.04 3.48
CA ARG A 54 14.60 6.15 2.59
C ARG A 54 13.88 6.10 1.24
N ASP A 55 13.78 4.94 0.61
CA ASP A 55 13.42 4.83 -0.82
C ASP A 55 12.06 4.17 -1.05
N THR A 56 11.65 3.24 -0.17
CA THR A 56 10.45 2.43 -0.37
C THR A 56 9.25 2.95 0.42
N LEU A 57 9.46 3.29 1.69
CA LEU A 57 8.43 3.83 2.57
C LEU A 57 7.75 5.07 1.96
N PRO A 58 8.46 6.10 1.43
CA PRO A 58 7.81 7.29 0.90
C PRO A 58 6.85 7.02 -0.27
N ARG A 59 7.10 5.96 -1.05
CA ARG A 59 6.22 5.55 -2.15
C ARG A 59 4.89 5.00 -1.65
N TYR A 60 4.90 4.25 -0.54
CA TYR A 60 3.68 3.81 0.13
C TYR A 60 2.96 4.97 0.82
N LEU A 61 3.70 5.85 1.48
CA LEU A 61 3.14 7.03 2.13
C LEU A 61 2.45 7.96 1.14
N GLY A 62 3.02 8.15 -0.06
CA GLY A 62 2.37 8.94 -1.11
C GLY A 62 0.99 8.39 -1.54
N ILE A 63 0.82 7.06 -1.58
CA ILE A 63 -0.50 6.45 -1.85
C ILE A 63 -1.47 6.76 -0.70
N ILE A 64 -1.00 6.67 0.54
CA ILE A 64 -1.82 7.00 1.72
C ILE A 64 -2.24 8.47 1.70
N GLU A 65 -1.31 9.39 1.45
CA GLU A 65 -1.56 10.83 1.41
C GLU A 65 -2.63 11.20 0.38
N GLU A 66 -2.58 10.61 -0.83
CA GLU A 66 -3.59 10.85 -1.86
C GLU A 66 -5.00 10.44 -1.38
N VAL A 67 -5.12 9.28 -0.75
CA VAL A 67 -6.41 8.80 -0.22
C VAL A 67 -6.87 9.64 0.98
N VAL A 68 -5.94 10.09 1.83
CA VAL A 68 -6.23 11.00 2.95
C VAL A 68 -6.82 12.31 2.43
N VAL A 69 -6.24 12.89 1.38
CA VAL A 69 -6.73 14.14 0.78
C VAL A 69 -8.16 13.97 0.27
N GLU A 70 -8.46 12.88 -0.43
CA GLU A 70 -9.81 12.59 -0.92
C GLU A 70 -10.81 12.35 0.23
N SER A 71 -10.35 11.76 1.32
CA SER A 71 -11.13 11.47 2.53
C SER A 71 -11.37 12.71 3.42
N GLY A 72 -10.97 13.91 2.97
CA GLY A 72 -11.19 15.17 3.68
C GLY A 72 -9.95 15.70 4.41
N GLY A 73 -8.77 15.14 4.14
CA GLY A 73 -7.48 15.70 4.55
C GLY A 73 -7.09 15.46 6.01
N VAL A 74 -7.80 14.58 6.72
CA VAL A 74 -7.52 14.26 8.14
C VAL A 74 -7.08 12.81 8.26
N LEU A 75 -5.91 12.60 8.88
CA LEU A 75 -5.35 11.29 9.17
C LEU A 75 -5.31 11.06 10.69
N GLY A 76 -6.15 10.16 11.17
CA GLY A 76 -6.07 9.65 12.54
C GLY A 76 -4.96 8.61 12.65
N VAL A 77 -4.19 8.66 13.73
CA VAL A 77 -3.14 7.68 14.02
C VAL A 77 -3.36 7.03 15.38
N SER A 78 -3.05 5.75 15.48
CA SER A 78 -3.13 4.98 16.71
C SER A 78 -1.92 4.06 16.87
N GLY A 79 -1.38 4.02 18.09
CA GLY A 79 -0.18 3.26 18.41
C GLY A 79 1.11 3.97 17.99
N LYS A 80 2.19 3.19 17.84
CA LYS A 80 3.51 3.66 17.46
C LYS A 80 4.11 2.71 16.44
N ASN A 81 5.01 3.22 15.60
CA ASN A 81 5.88 2.39 14.77
C ASN A 81 6.62 1.40 15.67
N ARG A 82 6.68 0.13 15.25
CA ARG A 82 7.28 -0.94 16.03
C ARG A 82 8.13 -1.82 15.15
N VAL A 83 9.34 -2.13 15.63
CA VAL A 83 10.18 -3.18 15.08
C VAL A 83 9.87 -4.49 15.76
N ASP A 84 9.49 -5.48 14.97
CA ASP A 84 9.25 -6.86 15.38
C ASP A 84 10.37 -7.77 14.87
N GLY A 85 10.34 -9.04 15.29
CA GLY A 85 11.17 -10.08 14.69
C GLY A 85 10.39 -10.80 13.60
N CYS A 86 11.11 -11.18 12.55
CA CYS A 86 10.55 -12.03 11.53
C CYS A 86 10.38 -13.46 12.03
N ALA A 87 9.53 -14.25 11.34
CA ALA A 87 9.31 -15.65 11.67
C ALA A 87 10.50 -16.57 11.28
N THR A 88 11.66 -16.01 10.91
CA THR A 88 12.83 -16.79 10.54
C THR A 88 13.60 -17.25 11.79
N LYS A 89 14.63 -18.07 11.58
CA LYS A 89 15.54 -18.51 12.65
C LYS A 89 16.66 -17.51 12.94
N ASP A 90 16.79 -16.48 12.11
CA ASP A 90 17.74 -15.40 12.35
C ASP A 90 17.18 -14.49 13.45
N THR A 91 18.05 -13.94 14.27
CA THR A 91 17.67 -12.99 15.32
C THR A 91 17.99 -11.56 14.93
N ALA A 92 18.70 -11.34 13.83
CA ALA A 92 19.07 -10.01 13.34
C ALA A 92 18.05 -9.44 12.34
N ASP A 93 17.21 -10.28 11.75
CA ASP A 93 16.17 -9.82 10.83
C ASP A 93 15.02 -9.13 11.56
N MET A 94 14.39 -8.20 10.85
CA MET A 94 13.35 -7.36 11.39
C MET A 94 12.28 -7.09 10.35
N ASP A 95 11.04 -6.97 10.81
CA ASP A 95 9.97 -6.31 10.08
C ASP A 95 9.46 -5.12 10.91
N ILE A 96 8.86 -4.16 10.21
CA ILE A 96 8.32 -2.95 10.79
C ILE A 96 6.81 -3.01 10.64
N HIS A 97 6.12 -2.91 11.76
CA HIS A 97 4.71 -2.57 11.78
C HIS A 97 4.60 -1.07 11.99
N TRP A 98 4.14 -0.38 10.96
CA TRP A 98 3.88 1.05 11.02
C TRP A 98 2.62 1.30 11.86
N MET A 99 2.48 2.50 12.42
CA MET A 99 1.30 2.83 13.21
C MET A 99 0.00 2.60 12.43
N MET A 100 -1.06 2.24 13.14
CA MET A 100 -2.37 2.10 12.54
C MET A 100 -2.91 3.48 12.19
N MET A 101 -3.45 3.60 10.99
CA MET A 101 -3.99 4.83 10.46
C MET A 101 -5.48 4.68 10.20
N VAL A 102 -6.24 5.75 10.40
CA VAL A 102 -7.69 5.77 10.21
C VAL A 102 -8.10 7.06 9.53
N ILE A 103 -8.94 6.94 8.51
CA ILE A 103 -9.52 8.07 7.78
C ILE A 103 -11.04 7.88 7.63
N PRO A 104 -11.82 8.96 7.42
CA PRO A 104 -13.22 8.85 7.02
C PRO A 104 -13.42 7.95 5.78
N ALA A 105 -14.58 7.31 5.65
CA ALA A 105 -14.86 6.55 4.45
C ALA A 105 -15.05 7.46 3.23
N ILE A 106 -14.51 7.01 2.09
CA ILE A 106 -14.87 7.46 0.74
C ILE A 106 -15.62 6.34 0.03
N ASP A 107 -16.12 6.56 -1.19
CA ASP A 107 -16.69 5.44 -1.96
C ASP A 107 -15.62 4.36 -2.21
N TYR A 108 -16.01 3.09 -2.08
CA TYR A 108 -15.05 1.98 -2.23
C TYR A 108 -14.48 1.88 -3.63
N GLU A 109 -15.26 2.19 -4.67
CA GLU A 109 -14.78 2.11 -6.05
C GLU A 109 -13.77 3.23 -6.32
N ASP A 110 -13.94 4.40 -5.69
CA ASP A 110 -12.95 5.48 -5.69
C ASP A 110 -11.69 5.09 -4.92
N LEU A 111 -11.82 4.53 -3.71
CA LEU A 111 -10.69 3.97 -2.97
C LEU A 111 -9.90 2.97 -3.82
N ARG A 112 -10.60 2.00 -4.42
CA ARG A 112 -9.97 0.98 -5.28
C ARG A 112 -9.22 1.64 -6.43
N ARG A 113 -9.87 2.55 -7.16
CA ARG A 113 -9.27 3.23 -8.31
C ARG A 113 -7.98 3.96 -7.90
N MET A 114 -8.04 4.79 -6.87
CA MET A 114 -6.90 5.58 -6.42
C MET A 114 -5.74 4.72 -5.95
N VAL A 115 -6.02 3.69 -5.13
CA VAL A 115 -4.98 2.80 -4.60
C VAL A 115 -4.34 1.96 -5.71
N VAL A 116 -5.12 1.48 -6.68
CA VAL A 116 -4.60 0.74 -7.85
C VAL A 116 -3.75 1.65 -8.74
N GLU A 117 -4.23 2.86 -9.05
CA GLU A 117 -3.45 3.83 -9.84
C GLU A 117 -2.15 4.20 -9.12
N GLY A 118 -2.20 4.40 -7.80
CA GLY A 118 -1.02 4.66 -6.96
C GLY A 118 -0.04 3.49 -6.96
N ALA A 119 -0.52 2.26 -6.83
CA ALA A 119 0.32 1.06 -6.92
C ALA A 119 1.01 0.97 -8.29
N GLN A 120 0.26 1.17 -9.39
CA GLN A 120 0.80 1.12 -10.75
C GLN A 120 1.88 2.18 -10.99
N ARG A 121 1.68 3.42 -10.52
CA ARG A 121 2.68 4.49 -10.65
C ARG A 121 4.00 4.16 -9.94
N ASN A 122 3.94 3.35 -8.89
CA ASN A 122 5.10 2.96 -8.09
C ASN A 122 5.69 1.60 -8.47
N GLY A 123 5.09 0.90 -9.45
CA GLY A 123 5.51 -0.44 -9.87
C GLY A 123 5.17 -1.54 -8.85
N PHE A 124 4.17 -1.32 -8.00
CA PHE A 124 3.73 -2.27 -6.98
C PHE A 124 2.61 -3.18 -7.51
N GLY A 125 2.56 -4.40 -6.97
CA GLY A 125 1.41 -5.29 -7.12
C GLY A 125 0.23 -4.82 -6.28
N TYR A 126 -0.98 -5.21 -6.66
CA TYR A 126 -2.20 -4.84 -5.94
C TYR A 126 -3.28 -5.93 -6.00
N SER A 127 -4.28 -5.82 -5.13
CA SER A 127 -5.53 -6.59 -5.18
C SER A 127 -6.65 -5.93 -4.41
N TRP A 128 -7.86 -6.42 -4.61
CA TRP A 128 -9.01 -5.95 -3.87
C TRP A 128 -10.07 -7.05 -3.71
N ASP A 129 -10.92 -6.90 -2.71
CA ASP A 129 -12.04 -7.81 -2.48
C ASP A 129 -13.27 -7.38 -3.31
N PRO A 130 -13.75 -8.23 -4.24
CA PRO A 130 -14.89 -7.86 -5.09
C PRO A 130 -16.23 -7.87 -4.35
N VAL A 131 -16.28 -8.50 -3.18
CA VAL A 131 -17.52 -8.71 -2.41
C VAL A 131 -17.25 -8.38 -0.95
N ARG A 132 -18.24 -7.75 -0.31
CA ARG A 132 -18.24 -7.44 1.13
C ARG A 132 -18.11 -8.72 1.95
N ARG A 133 -17.37 -8.63 3.06
CA ARG A 133 -17.17 -9.71 4.01
C ARG A 133 -17.50 -9.24 5.43
N ASP A 134 -17.53 -10.21 6.34
CA ASP A 134 -17.62 -10.02 7.80
C ASP A 134 -18.83 -9.18 8.29
N LYS A 135 -18.82 -8.85 9.60
CA LYS A 135 -19.91 -8.12 10.25
C LYS A 135 -19.85 -6.60 10.06
N LEU A 136 -18.71 -6.09 9.59
CA LEU A 136 -18.48 -4.67 9.33
C LEU A 136 -18.75 -4.31 7.86
N ASN A 137 -19.21 -5.27 7.06
CA ASN A 137 -19.38 -5.14 5.61
C ASN A 137 -18.09 -4.69 4.93
N SER A 138 -16.96 -5.28 5.35
CA SER A 138 -15.65 -4.80 4.95
C SER A 138 -15.27 -5.24 3.54
N ARG A 139 -14.50 -4.39 2.86
CA ARG A 139 -13.76 -4.74 1.65
C ARG A 139 -12.35 -4.21 1.76
N THR A 140 -11.38 -4.96 1.27
CA THR A 140 -9.97 -4.54 1.32
C THR A 140 -9.46 -4.15 -0.06
N VAL A 141 -8.55 -3.20 -0.10
CA VAL A 141 -7.63 -2.98 -1.23
C VAL A 141 -6.21 -3.09 -0.68
N THR A 142 -5.39 -3.97 -1.26
CA THR A 142 -4.03 -4.26 -0.80
C THR A 142 -3.02 -3.91 -1.88
N VAL A 143 -1.89 -3.34 -1.49
CA VAL A 143 -0.72 -3.06 -2.32
C VAL A 143 0.48 -3.75 -1.70
N GLY A 144 1.40 -4.27 -2.52
CA GLY A 144 2.64 -4.84 -2.03
C GLY A 144 3.70 -4.97 -3.11
N ASP A 145 4.88 -5.41 -2.73
CA ASP A 145 6.03 -5.52 -3.62
C ASP A 145 6.81 -6.83 -3.44
N GLU A 146 7.83 -7.02 -4.25
CA GLU A 146 8.69 -8.21 -4.26
C GLU A 146 9.52 -8.39 -2.98
N TYR A 147 9.62 -7.36 -2.14
CA TYR A 147 10.28 -7.43 -0.83
C TYR A 147 9.33 -7.90 0.27
N GLY A 148 8.04 -8.06 -0.02
CA GLY A 148 7.03 -8.50 0.95
C GLY A 148 6.46 -7.35 1.79
N ASN A 149 6.64 -6.09 1.36
CA ASN A 149 5.93 -4.96 1.96
C ASN A 149 4.44 -5.08 1.64
N LYS A 150 3.60 -4.60 2.57
CA LYS A 150 2.14 -4.72 2.46
C LYS A 150 1.43 -3.51 3.03
N LEU A 151 0.68 -2.83 2.18
CA LEU A 151 -0.26 -1.76 2.54
C LEU A 151 -1.68 -2.26 2.32
N SER A 152 -2.51 -2.24 3.35
CA SER A 152 -3.92 -2.65 3.29
C SER A 152 -4.83 -1.49 3.69
N PHE A 153 -5.81 -1.19 2.84
CA PHE A 153 -6.93 -0.32 3.15
C PHE A 153 -8.16 -1.18 3.43
N TYR A 154 -8.60 -1.23 4.69
CA TYR A 154 -9.82 -1.90 5.12
C TYR A 154 -10.97 -0.91 5.14
N HIS A 155 -11.80 -0.96 4.11
CA HIS A 155 -13.01 -0.14 4.00
C HIS A 155 -14.11 -0.76 4.85
N HIS A 156 -14.55 -0.08 5.91
CA HIS A 156 -15.58 -0.54 6.83
C HIS A 156 -16.87 0.27 6.66
N GLU A 157 -17.73 -0.15 5.74
CA GLU A 157 -19.00 0.55 5.46
C GLU A 157 -19.89 0.71 6.69
N ALA A 158 -19.92 -0.26 7.60
CA ALA A 158 -20.75 -0.17 8.81
C ALA A 158 -20.24 0.83 9.85
N LYS A 159 -18.99 1.30 9.72
CA LYS A 159 -18.34 2.24 10.65
C LYS A 159 -17.98 3.57 10.02
N ASP A 160 -18.31 3.75 8.74
CA ASP A 160 -18.01 4.96 7.97
C ASP A 160 -16.53 5.39 8.05
N GLY A 161 -15.63 4.41 7.99
CA GLY A 161 -14.20 4.63 8.09
C GLY A 161 -13.36 3.62 7.33
N ILE A 162 -12.12 4.02 7.04
CA ILE A 162 -11.10 3.15 6.45
C ILE A 162 -9.96 3.02 7.44
N VAL A 163 -9.62 1.78 7.79
CA VAL A 163 -8.42 1.47 8.56
C VAL A 163 -7.29 1.15 7.59
N ILE A 164 -6.12 1.71 7.83
CA ILE A 164 -4.94 1.56 6.98
C ILE A 164 -3.83 0.91 7.80
N ASP A 165 -3.39 -0.24 7.34
CA ASP A 165 -2.24 -0.95 7.91
C ASP A 165 -1.10 -0.97 6.89
N LEU A 166 0.10 -0.65 7.34
CA LEU A 166 1.32 -0.79 6.57
C LEU A 166 2.30 -1.68 7.33
N TYR A 167 2.84 -2.67 6.64
CA TYR A 167 3.87 -3.57 7.12
C TYR A 167 5.04 -3.56 6.14
N SER A 168 6.25 -3.57 6.67
CA SER A 168 7.41 -3.89 5.85
C SER A 168 7.52 -5.41 5.63
N GLY A 169 8.26 -5.78 4.59
CA GLY A 169 8.86 -7.10 4.50
C GLY A 169 9.94 -7.30 5.56
N CYS A 170 10.47 -8.52 5.62
CA CYS A 170 11.63 -8.84 6.45
C CYS A 170 12.88 -8.24 5.83
N MET A 171 13.74 -7.64 6.66
CA MET A 171 14.95 -6.94 6.25
C MET A 171 16.06 -7.13 7.28
N PHE A 172 17.30 -6.94 6.83
CA PHE A 172 18.44 -6.73 7.72
C PHE A 172 18.79 -5.24 7.79
N PRO A 173 19.28 -4.76 8.94
CA PRO A 173 19.88 -3.43 9.00
C PRO A 173 21.19 -3.42 8.20
N SER A 174 21.55 -2.27 7.63
CA SER A 174 22.79 -2.11 6.86
C SER A 174 24.05 -2.33 7.70
N GLN A 175 23.95 -2.09 9.00
CA GLN A 175 24.98 -2.35 10.00
C GLN A 175 24.42 -3.32 11.05
N PRO A 176 25.22 -4.28 11.54
CA PRO A 176 24.82 -5.13 12.63
C PRO A 176 24.38 -4.28 13.84
N LEU A 177 23.30 -4.70 14.49
CA LEU A 177 22.93 -4.10 15.78
C LEU A 177 24.00 -4.45 16.81
N ASP A 178 24.28 -3.49 17.70
CA ASP A 178 25.06 -3.78 18.90
C ASP A 178 24.34 -4.92 19.68
N PRO A 179 25.05 -5.99 20.08
CA PRO A 179 24.47 -7.09 20.84
C PRO A 179 23.69 -6.67 22.09
N ASP A 180 24.04 -5.53 22.70
CA ASP A 180 23.38 -4.99 23.88
C ASP A 180 22.18 -4.08 23.55
N THR A 181 21.99 -3.75 22.27
CA THR A 181 20.86 -2.92 21.81
C THR A 181 19.67 -3.81 21.44
N PRO A 182 18.53 -3.71 22.15
CA PRO A 182 17.36 -4.48 21.80
C PRO A 182 16.83 -4.09 20.41
N ARG A 183 16.51 -5.07 19.56
CA ARG A 183 15.99 -4.83 18.20
C ARG A 183 14.80 -3.86 18.14
N TRP A 184 13.89 -3.95 19.11
CA TRP A 184 12.71 -3.09 19.21
C TRP A 184 13.05 -1.61 19.46
N SER A 185 14.29 -1.28 19.82
CA SER A 185 14.79 0.09 20.01
C SER A 185 15.42 0.69 18.76
N TYR A 186 15.42 -0.02 17.63
CA TYR A 186 15.92 0.50 16.35
C TYR A 186 15.20 1.81 15.99
N PRO A 187 15.94 2.86 15.57
CA PRO A 187 15.35 4.16 15.30
C PRO A 187 14.42 4.08 14.09
N LEU A 188 13.15 4.43 14.30
CA LEU A 188 12.15 4.55 13.25
C LEU A 188 11.76 6.03 13.08
N PRO A 189 11.38 6.44 11.85
CA PRO A 189 10.98 7.81 11.63
C PRO A 189 9.76 8.19 12.48
N SER A 190 9.73 9.45 12.91
CA SER A 190 8.59 10.04 13.60
C SER A 190 7.41 10.26 12.64
N LEU A 191 6.25 10.64 13.18
CA LEU A 191 5.08 10.95 12.35
C LEU A 191 5.35 12.17 11.46
N GLU A 192 6.03 13.18 12.00
CA GLU A 192 6.49 14.38 11.29
C GLU A 192 7.45 14.04 10.15
N GLU A 193 8.34 13.06 10.35
CA GLU A 193 9.28 12.63 9.31
C GLU A 193 8.59 11.83 8.21
N MET A 194 7.57 11.03 8.56
CA MET A 194 6.78 10.26 7.60
C MET A 194 5.83 11.14 6.80
N PHE A 195 5.23 12.16 7.42
CA PHE A 195 4.26 13.04 6.80
C PHE A 195 4.67 14.51 7.01
N PRO A 196 5.74 14.98 6.34
CA PRO A 196 6.34 16.29 6.58
C PRO A 196 5.41 17.47 6.24
N ASN A 197 4.34 17.21 5.48
CA ASN A 197 3.36 18.22 5.08
C ASN A 197 2.10 18.23 5.95
N LEU A 198 1.99 17.36 6.96
CA LEU A 198 0.83 17.31 7.84
C LEU A 198 1.04 18.13 9.11
N THR A 199 -0.01 18.82 9.54
CA THR A 199 -0.07 19.44 10.87
C THR A 199 -0.58 18.39 11.85
N ILE A 200 0.24 18.05 12.84
CA ILE A 200 -0.16 17.12 13.89
C ILE A 200 -0.97 17.88 14.95
N VAL A 201 -2.17 17.38 15.20
CA VAL A 201 -3.04 17.86 16.28
C VAL A 201 -3.42 16.70 17.17
N GLN A 202 -3.52 16.95 18.47
CA GLN A 202 -4.04 15.95 19.40
C GLN A 202 -5.53 15.80 19.15
N ALA A 203 -6.02 14.61 18.80
CA ALA A 203 -7.43 14.42 18.44
C ALA A 203 -8.38 14.52 19.63
N PHE A 204 -7.93 14.06 20.80
CA PHE A 204 -8.67 14.11 22.05
C PHE A 204 -7.77 14.62 23.16
N ASP A 205 -8.26 15.56 23.95
CA ASP A 205 -7.56 15.99 25.17
C ASP A 205 -7.57 14.87 26.23
N ASP A 206 -6.93 15.13 27.37
CA ASP A 206 -6.86 14.15 28.48
C ASP A 206 -8.23 13.80 29.08
N ASN A 207 -9.28 14.58 28.77
CA ASN A 207 -10.66 14.35 29.20
C ASN A 207 -11.46 13.55 28.16
N GLY A 208 -10.87 13.27 26.98
CA GLY A 208 -11.55 12.61 25.87
C GLY A 208 -12.41 13.54 25.02
N ASP A 209 -12.28 14.86 25.18
CA ASP A 209 -12.99 15.84 24.37
C ASP A 209 -12.28 16.01 23.02
N GLU A 210 -13.05 16.00 21.94
CA GLU A 210 -12.53 16.15 20.58
C GLU A 210 -11.92 17.55 20.39
N ASN A 211 -10.76 17.59 19.75
CA ASN A 211 -10.08 18.83 19.43
C ASN A 211 -10.93 19.71 18.50
N PRO A 212 -11.24 20.96 18.89
CA PRO A 212 -12.03 21.89 18.09
C PRO A 212 -11.48 22.16 16.69
N GLU A 213 -10.17 22.01 16.48
CA GLU A 213 -9.49 22.19 15.19
C GLU A 213 -9.84 21.10 14.16
N LEU A 214 -10.35 19.95 14.62
CA LEU A 214 -10.80 18.85 13.76
C LEU A 214 -12.23 19.03 13.25
N ARG A 215 -12.96 20.04 13.73
CA ARG A 215 -14.32 20.32 13.25
C ARG A 215 -14.25 20.77 11.79
N PRO A 216 -15.16 20.30 10.93
CA PRO A 216 -15.23 20.77 9.54
C PRO A 216 -15.32 22.29 9.54
N GLN A 217 -14.37 22.96 8.88
CA GLN A 217 -14.53 24.38 8.56
C GLN A 217 -15.67 24.48 7.55
N SER A 218 -16.89 24.62 8.05
CA SER A 218 -18.05 24.97 7.24
C SER A 218 -17.75 26.34 6.63
N GLY A 219 -17.34 26.33 5.37
CA GLY A 219 -17.19 27.53 4.56
C GLY A 219 -18.47 28.32 4.64
N THR A 220 -18.41 29.44 5.35
CA THR A 220 -19.49 30.43 5.35
C THR A 220 -19.46 31.07 3.97
N GLN A 221 -20.22 30.50 3.02
CA GLN A 221 -20.59 31.21 1.82
C GLN A 221 -21.69 32.20 2.21
N SER A 222 -21.26 33.35 2.74
CA SER A 222 -22.13 34.50 2.94
C SER A 222 -21.68 35.62 2.01
N GLY A 223 -22.58 35.99 1.11
CA GLY A 223 -22.43 37.03 0.11
C GLY A 223 -23.33 36.66 -1.05
N GLY A 224 -24.44 37.34 -1.35
CA GLY A 224 -24.85 38.70 -1.03
C GLY A 224 -25.62 39.18 -2.25
#